data_AF-D2B8P6-F1
#
_entry.id   AF-D2B8P6-F1
#
_cell.length_a   1.000
_cell.length_b   1.000
_cell.length_c   1.000
_cell.angle_alpha   90.00
_cell.angle_beta   90.00
_cell.angle_gamma   90.00
#
_symmetry.space_group_name_H-M   'P 1'
#
loop_
_entity.id
_entity.type
_entity.pdbx_description
1 polymer ?
#
loop_
_entity_poly.entity_id
_entity_poly.type
_entity_poly.pdbx_seq_one_letter_code
_entity_poly.pdbx_strand_id
1 'polypeptide(L)' 'MTARPTGLTEDAGRQIGVSRTPPHLAPVVRDFISRSEGLALWHGPGAVLTPERGAPTG' A
#
# COMPACT_ATOMS: atom_id res chain seq x y z
N MET A 1 0.78 -45.10 -13.32
CA MET A 1 0.47 -43.67 -13.54
C MET A 1 0.96 -42.91 -12.32
N THR A 2 2.05 -42.16 -12.43
CA THR A 2 2.60 -41.37 -11.31
C THR A 2 1.90 -40.01 -11.23
N ALA A 3 1.41 -39.65 -10.05
CA ALA A 3 0.73 -38.38 -9.80
C ALA A 3 1.73 -37.21 -9.92
N ARG A 4 1.32 -36.14 -10.62
CA ARG A 4 2.12 -34.91 -10.75
C ARG A 4 2.11 -34.17 -9.40
N PRO A 5 3.23 -33.59 -8.94
CA PRO A 5 3.23 -32.81 -7.70
C PRO A 5 2.30 -31.60 -7.87
N THR A 6 1.30 -31.46 -7.00
CA THR A 6 0.43 -30.29 -6.93
C THR A 6 0.98 -29.39 -5.83
N GLY A 7 1.33 -28.13 -6.14
CA GLY A 7 1.93 -27.20 -5.18
C GLY A 7 3.16 -26.42 -5.69
N LEU A 8 3.26 -26.14 -7.00
CA LEU A 8 4.31 -25.27 -7.57
C LEU A 8 3.84 -23.82 -7.81
N THR A 9 2.70 -23.42 -7.22
CA THR A 9 2.24 -22.04 -7.34
C THR A 9 3.17 -21.17 -6.49
N GLU A 10 4.18 -20.58 -7.12
CA GLU A 10 4.84 -19.38 -6.64
C GLU A 10 3.73 -18.41 -6.20
N ASP A 11 3.80 -17.86 -4.98
CA ASP A 11 2.85 -16.85 -4.51
C ASP A 11 3.01 -15.59 -5.38
N ALA A 12 2.44 -15.63 -6.57
CA ALA A 12 2.23 -14.48 -7.43
C ALA A 12 1.16 -13.65 -6.73
N GLY A 13 1.59 -12.83 -5.77
CA GLY A 13 0.73 -12.07 -4.87
C GLY A 13 -0.46 -11.45 -5.60
N ARG A 14 -1.64 -11.53 -4.99
CA ARG A 14 -2.86 -10.97 -5.59
C ARG A 14 -2.73 -9.45 -5.74
N GLN A 15 -2.99 -8.95 -6.95
CA GLN A 15 -3.16 -7.53 -7.20
C GLN A 15 -4.63 -7.13 -6.99
N ILE A 16 -4.85 -6.17 -6.10
CA ILE A 16 -6.17 -5.54 -5.92
C ILE A 16 -6.07 -4.12 -6.48
N GLY A 17 -6.76 -3.87 -7.59
CA GLY A 17 -6.91 -2.54 -8.17
C GLY A 17 -8.22 -1.91 -7.72
N VAL A 18 -8.16 -0.74 -7.10
CA VAL A 18 -9.33 0.11 -6.85
C VAL A 18 -9.04 1.51 -7.37
N SER A 19 -10.05 2.14 -7.97
CA SER A 19 -9.95 3.51 -8.44
C SER A 19 -11.17 4.31 -8.02
N ARG A 20 -10.93 5.57 -7.69
CA ARG A 20 -11.95 6.58 -7.44
C ARG A 20 -11.38 7.91 -7.87
N THR A 21 -12.20 8.73 -8.54
CA THR A 21 -11.83 10.11 -8.86
C THR A 21 -12.28 11.03 -7.73
N PRO A 22 -11.36 11.57 -6.92
CA PRO A 22 -11.71 12.56 -5.91
C PRO A 22 -12.04 13.92 -6.57
N PRO A 23 -12.89 14.76 -5.95
CA PRO A 23 -13.24 16.09 -6.46
C PRO A 23 -12.14 17.13 -6.18
N HIS A 24 -10.87 16.73 -6.30
CA HIS A 24 -9.70 17.55 -5.99
C HIS A 24 -8.60 17.32 -7.02
N LEU A 25 -7.78 18.34 -7.26
CA LEU A 25 -6.64 18.23 -8.18
C LEU A 25 -5.58 17.27 -7.64
N ALA A 26 -4.86 16.61 -8.53
CA ALA A 26 -3.83 15.63 -8.17
C ALA A 26 -2.77 16.16 -7.18
N PRO A 27 -2.24 17.41 -7.30
CA PRO A 27 -1.29 17.94 -6.33
C PRO A 27 -1.89 18.04 -4.92
N VAL A 28 -3.17 18.45 -4.81
CA VAL A 28 -3.86 18.58 -3.52
C VAL A 28 -4.02 17.22 -2.85
N VAL A 29 -4.43 16.21 -3.62
CA VAL A 29 -4.56 14.84 -3.09
C VAL A 29 -3.21 14.30 -2.65
N ARG A 30 -2.17 14.49 -3.45
CA ARG A 30 -0.81 14.03 -3.16
C ARG A 30 -0.23 14.66 -1.90
N ASP A 31 -0.42 15.97 -1.74
CA ASP A 31 0.02 16.69 -0.56
C ASP A 31 -0.74 16.23 0.69
N PHE A 32 -2.05 16.02 0.59
CA PHE A 32 -2.87 15.58 1.71
C PHE A 32 -2.47 14.19 2.22
N ILE A 33 -2.32 13.20 1.33
CA ILE A 33 -1.97 11.82 1.75
C ILE A 33 -0.57 11.71 2.37
N SER A 34 0.29 12.70 2.16
CA SER A 34 1.66 12.74 2.69
C SER A 34 1.75 13.43 4.07
N ARG A 35 0.68 14.07 4.55
CA ARG A 35 0.62 14.73 5.87
C ARG A 35 0.12 13.78 6.95
N SER A 36 0.37 14.13 8.20
CA SER A 36 -0.04 13.34 9.37
C SER A 36 -1.53 13.00 9.38
N GLU A 37 -2.40 13.93 8.96
CA GLU A 37 -3.84 13.70 8.86
C GLU A 37 -4.17 12.63 7.81
N GLY A 38 -3.52 12.69 6.64
CA GLY A 38 -3.67 11.70 5.58
C GLY A 38 -3.16 10.33 6.02
N LEU A 39 -1.97 10.28 6.64
CA LEU A 39 -1.38 9.04 7.13
C LEU A 39 -2.24 8.36 8.19
N ALA A 40 -2.84 9.13 9.11
CA ALA A 40 -3.72 8.59 10.12
C ALA A 40 -4.98 7.92 9.53
N LEU A 41 -5.45 8.35 8.35
CA LEU A 41 -6.58 7.70 7.67
C LEU A 41 -6.22 6.33 7.08
N TRP A 42 -4.97 6.15 6.63
CA TRP A 42 -4.49 4.90 6.05
C TRP A 42 -3.97 3.91 7.10
N HIS A 43 -3.30 4.41 8.13
CA HIS A 43 -2.56 3.61 9.10
C HIS A 43 -3.19 3.61 10.50
N GLY A 44 -4.17 4.47 10.78
CA GLY A 44 -4.80 4.65 12.08
C GLY A 44 -4.18 5.78 12.93
N PRO A 45 -4.83 6.16 14.04
CA PRO A 45 -4.36 7.24 14.91
C PRO A 45 -2.95 6.96 15.46
N GLY A 46 -2.10 7.99 15.48
CA GLY A 46 -0.73 7.88 16.03
C GLY A 46 0.30 7.31 15.06
N ALA A 47 -0.08 7.03 13.80
CA ALA A 47 0.86 6.62 12.78
C ALA A 47 1.83 7.78 12.44
N VAL A 48 3.09 7.63 12.86
CA VAL A 48 4.19 8.53 12.50
C VAL A 48 5.06 7.80 11.49
N LEU A 49 5.11 8.31 10.25
CA LEU A 49 6.09 7.86 9.28
C LEU A 49 7.30 8.79 9.36
N THR A 50 8.48 8.22 9.59
CA THR A 50 9.77 8.85 9.34
C THR A 50 10.20 8.47 7.93
N PRO A 51 10.04 9.34 6.92
CA PRO A 51 10.44 9.04 5.56
C PRO A 51 11.97 9.13 5.42
N GLU A 52 12.66 8.16 6.01
CA GLU A 52 14.03 7.83 5.66
C GLU A 52 13.98 7.04 4.35
N ARG A 53 14.69 7.50 3.33
CA ARG A 53 14.73 6.79 2.05
C ARG A 53 15.36 5.42 2.27
N GLY A 54 14.54 4.37 2.25
CA GLY A 54 15.00 3.00 2.46
C GLY A 54 15.18 2.60 3.94
N ALA A 55 14.50 3.25 4.89
CA ALA A 55 14.54 2.82 6.28
C ALA A 55 14.16 1.33 6.41
N PRO A 56 14.95 0.52 7.14
CA PRO A 56 14.57 -0.85 7.44
C PRO A 56 13.31 -0.84 8.31
N THR A 57 12.35 -1.69 7.95
CA THR A 57 11.21 -2.01 8.80
C THR A 57 11.77 -2.85 9.95
N GLY A 58 11.97 -2.20 11.10
CA GLY A 58 12.39 -2.86 12.34
C GLY A 58 11.30 -3.70 12.95
#